data_AF-A0A3M2LYM2-F1
#
_entry.id   AF-A0A3M2LYM2-F1
#
_cell.length_a   1.000
_cell.length_b   1.000
_cell.length_c   1.000
_cell.angle_alpha   90.00
_cell.angle_beta   90.00
_cell.angle_gamma   90.00
#
_symmetry.space_group_name_H-M   'P 1'
#
loop_
_entity.id
_entity.type
_entity.pdbx_description
1 polymer ?
#
loop_
_entity_poly.entity_id
_entity_poly.type
_entity_poly.pdbx_seq_one_letter_code
_entity_poly.pdbx_strand_id
1 'polypeptide(L)'
;MTQQSRAARTLRLASLTATATGALLAVGAGTASADVLPKDLESSLGTATEVTGGALKSAVDPALDLQLYPLANTGTDPLSNTVGTQVADFQPVTTGLLTGQLSEGANTRQLLGGLPLLGPALGG
;
A
#
# COMPACT_ATOMS: atom_id res chain seq x y z
N MET A 1 -49.46 17.53 25.56
CA MET A 1 -48.18 16.82 25.79
C MET A 1 -47.37 16.82 24.49
N THR A 2 -46.48 17.81 24.22
CA THR A 2 -45.50 17.74 23.09
C THR A 2 -44.33 18.76 23.20
N GLN A 3 -43.96 19.22 24.40
CA GLN A 3 -42.86 20.20 24.57
C GLN A 3 -41.48 19.58 24.91
N GLN A 4 -41.38 18.26 25.05
CA GLN A 4 -40.14 17.58 25.48
C GLN A 4 -39.16 17.25 24.33
N SER A 5 -39.58 17.34 23.06
CA SER A 5 -38.80 16.79 21.92
C SER A 5 -37.83 17.77 21.24
N ARG A 6 -37.94 19.08 21.47
CA ARG A 6 -37.01 20.08 20.89
C ARG A 6 -35.74 20.26 21.74
N ALA A 7 -35.87 20.34 23.06
CA ALA A 7 -34.74 20.53 23.97
C ALA A 7 -33.78 19.32 24.01
N ALA A 8 -34.31 18.10 23.90
CA ALA A 8 -33.50 16.88 23.84
C ALA A 8 -32.72 16.74 22.51
N ARG A 9 -33.12 17.44 21.45
CA ARG A 9 -32.51 17.35 20.12
C ARG A 9 -31.39 18.38 19.94
N THR A 10 -31.51 19.56 20.55
CA THR A 10 -30.44 20.56 20.61
C THR A 10 -29.30 20.12 21.54
N LEU A 11 -29.60 19.43 22.65
CA LEU A 11 -28.57 18.92 23.55
C LEU A 11 -27.74 17.77 22.93
N ARG A 12 -28.34 16.96 22.05
CA ARG A 12 -27.65 15.86 21.35
C ARG A 12 -26.75 16.32 20.20
N LEU A 13 -27.01 17.48 19.61
CA LEU A 13 -26.16 18.05 18.56
C LEU A 13 -24.94 18.78 19.13
N ALA A 14 -25.05 19.34 20.33
CA ALA A 14 -23.92 19.97 21.03
C ALA A 14 -22.90 18.95 21.57
N SER A 15 -23.32 17.71 21.85
CA SER A 15 -22.40 16.62 22.25
C SER A 15 -21.76 15.89 21.07
N LEU A 16 -22.23 16.10 19.82
CA LEU A 16 -21.67 15.44 18.64
C LEU A 16 -20.47 16.21 18.05
N THR A 17 -20.30 17.49 18.41
CA THR A 17 -19.15 18.33 18.00
C THR A 17 -18.11 18.53 19.11
N ALA A 18 -18.32 17.97 20.30
CA ALA A 18 -17.40 18.06 21.44
C ALA A 18 -16.55 16.79 21.66
N THR A 19 -16.60 15.82 20.74
CA THR A 19 -15.69 14.66 20.69
C THR A 19 -14.89 14.66 19.39
N ALA A 20 -14.35 15.84 19.04
CA ALA A 20 -13.39 16.03 17.96
C ALA A 20 -12.25 16.97 18.42
N THR A 21 -11.92 16.90 19.71
CA THR A 21 -10.82 17.63 20.34
C THR A 21 -10.19 16.69 21.36
N GLY A 22 -9.31 15.82 20.88
CA GLY A 22 -8.65 14.81 21.70
C GLY A 22 -7.72 13.94 20.88
N ALA A 23 -6.58 14.53 20.49
CA ALA A 23 -5.45 13.95 19.76
C ALA A 23 -5.63 13.70 18.25
N LEU A 24 -4.55 14.00 17.52
CA LEU A 24 -4.30 13.82 16.09
C LEU A 24 -4.56 15.07 15.21
N LEU A 25 -3.46 15.57 14.62
CA LEU A 25 -3.33 16.60 13.56
C LEU A 25 -2.76 17.98 13.94
N ALA A 26 -1.98 18.09 15.02
CA ALA A 26 -1.08 19.23 15.24
C ALA A 26 0.37 18.93 14.77
N VAL A 27 0.56 18.36 13.57
CA VAL A 27 1.87 18.31 12.90
C VAL A 27 1.65 18.70 11.44
N GLY A 28 1.83 19.99 11.16
CA GLY A 28 1.59 20.55 9.83
C GLY A 28 1.97 22.02 9.65
N ALA A 29 2.50 22.69 10.68
CA ALA A 29 3.13 24.00 10.55
C ALA A 29 4.38 24.03 11.42
N GLY A 30 5.54 24.22 10.81
CA GLY A 30 6.82 24.29 11.51
C GLY A 30 6.86 25.47 12.47
N THR A 31 6.58 25.20 13.75
CA THR A 31 7.08 26.02 14.85
C THR A 31 8.24 25.23 15.48
N ALA A 32 9.45 25.77 15.38
CA ALA A 32 10.61 25.23 16.09
C ALA A 32 10.43 25.50 17.60
N SER A 33 9.64 24.65 18.25
CA SER A 33 9.55 24.61 19.71
C SER A 33 10.63 23.67 20.22
N ALA A 34 11.57 24.21 21.00
CA ALA A 34 12.51 23.41 21.79
C ALA A 34 11.74 22.78 22.97
N ASP A 35 10.99 21.73 22.68
CA ASP A 35 10.35 20.90 23.70
C ASP A 35 11.34 19.83 24.17
N VAL A 36 11.24 19.44 25.44
CA VAL A 36 12.07 18.38 26.03
C VAL A 36 11.77 17.11 25.25
N LEU A 37 12.77 16.59 24.50
CA LEU A 37 12.67 15.37 23.71
C LEU A 37 12.02 14.27 24.57
N PRO A 38 10.78 13.84 24.28
CA PRO A 38 10.13 12.80 25.07
C PRO A 38 11.05 11.59 25.18
N LYS A 39 11.19 11.01 26.36
CA LYS A 39 11.98 9.78 26.56
C LYS A 39 11.49 8.61 25.69
N ASP A 40 10.26 8.72 25.19
CA ASP A 40 9.57 7.73 24.37
C ASP A 40 9.42 8.17 22.90
N LEU A 41 10.23 9.12 22.42
CA LEU A 41 10.16 9.56 21.02
C LEU A 41 10.45 8.41 20.05
N GLU A 42 11.37 7.53 20.40
CA GLU A 42 11.64 6.30 19.63
C GLU A 42 10.41 5.39 19.57
N SER A 43 9.72 5.18 20.69
CA SER A 43 8.49 4.39 20.77
C SER A 43 7.32 5.06 20.01
N SER A 44 7.20 6.38 20.11
CA SER A 44 6.18 7.16 19.39
C SER A 44 6.43 7.16 17.88
N LEU A 45 7.70 7.21 17.46
CA LEU A 45 8.08 7.13 16.06
C LEU A 45 7.93 5.71 15.52
N GLY A 46 8.27 4.69 16.31
CA GLY A 46 8.03 3.28 15.99
C GLY A 46 6.55 2.99 15.78
N THR A 47 5.69 3.36 16.73
CA THR A 47 4.23 3.19 16.61
C THR A 47 3.64 3.96 15.43
N ALA A 48 4.08 5.20 15.18
CA ALA A 48 3.65 5.96 14.00
C ALA A 48 4.08 5.27 12.69
N THR A 49 5.28 4.69 12.67
CA THR A 49 5.83 3.97 11.51
C THR A 49 5.11 2.65 11.27
N GLU A 50 4.81 1.88 12.31
CA GLU A 50 4.04 0.64 12.23
C GLU A 50 2.61 0.89 11.75
N VAL A 51 1.92 1.90 12.30
CA VAL A 51 0.55 2.23 11.90
C VAL A 51 0.53 2.71 10.44
N THR A 52 1.46 3.58 10.07
CA THR A 52 1.55 4.10 8.69
C THR A 52 1.95 2.99 7.72
N GLY A 53 2.96 2.18 8.07
CA GLY A 53 3.44 1.04 7.27
C GLY A 53 2.38 -0.04 7.11
N GLY A 54 1.65 -0.38 8.17
CA GLY A 54 0.53 -1.33 8.13
C GLY A 54 -0.64 -0.83 7.27
N ALA A 55 -1.00 0.45 7.38
CA ALA A 55 -2.03 1.07 6.54
C ALA A 55 -1.61 1.09 5.06
N LEU A 56 -0.37 1.49 4.75
CA LEU A 56 0.17 1.47 3.40
C LEU A 56 0.21 0.06 2.84
N LYS A 57 0.72 -0.91 3.62
CA LYS A 57 0.74 -2.32 3.24
C LYS A 57 -0.66 -2.77 2.88
N SER A 58 -1.64 -2.60 3.75
CA SER A 58 -3.01 -3.05 3.48
C SER A 58 -3.64 -2.37 2.28
N ALA A 59 -3.28 -1.11 2.00
CA ALA A 59 -3.78 -0.38 0.85
C ALA A 59 -3.19 -0.87 -0.48
N VAL A 60 -1.91 -1.24 -0.51
CA VAL A 60 -1.22 -1.66 -1.75
C VAL A 60 -1.19 -3.16 -1.97
N ASP A 61 -1.30 -3.98 -0.91
CA ASP A 61 -1.17 -5.45 -0.98
C ASP A 61 -2.03 -6.09 -2.09
N PRO A 62 -3.32 -5.70 -2.26
CA PRO A 62 -4.16 -6.28 -3.31
C PRO A 62 -3.67 -5.95 -4.73
N ALA A 63 -3.10 -4.75 -4.93
CA ALA A 63 -2.59 -4.33 -6.23
C ALA A 63 -1.32 -5.11 -6.63
N LEU A 64 -0.59 -5.67 -5.66
CA LEU A 64 0.61 -6.46 -5.93
C LEU A 64 0.30 -7.87 -6.45
N ASP A 65 -0.91 -8.37 -6.19
CA ASP A 65 -1.39 -9.67 -6.68
C ASP A 65 -2.05 -9.60 -8.05
N LEU A 66 -2.34 -8.39 -8.55
CA LEU A 66 -2.93 -8.23 -9.87
C LEU A 66 -1.95 -8.63 -10.97
N GLN A 67 -2.49 -9.35 -11.95
CA GLN A 67 -1.81 -9.64 -13.19
C GLN A 67 -1.41 -8.34 -13.89
N LEU A 68 -0.11 -8.17 -14.15
CA LEU A 68 0.43 -6.94 -14.74
C LEU A 68 -0.01 -6.76 -16.20
N TYR A 69 -0.22 -7.87 -16.88
CA TYR A 69 -0.49 -7.89 -18.31
C TYR A 69 -1.83 -8.58 -18.57
N PRO A 70 -2.91 -7.83 -18.85
CA PRO A 70 -4.26 -8.38 -18.91
C PRO A 70 -4.50 -9.45 -19.99
N LEU A 71 -3.66 -9.47 -21.04
CA LEU A 71 -3.78 -10.47 -22.12
C LEU A 71 -2.96 -11.74 -21.83
N ALA A 72 -2.29 -11.85 -20.68
CA ALA A 72 -1.58 -13.08 -20.34
C ALA A 72 -2.54 -14.27 -20.27
N ASN A 73 -2.04 -15.45 -20.66
CA ASN A 73 -2.82 -16.69 -20.78
C ASN A 73 -4.03 -16.60 -21.73
N THR A 74 -4.06 -15.61 -22.64
CA THR A 74 -5.10 -15.53 -23.68
C THR A 74 -4.59 -16.08 -25.00
N GLY A 75 -5.50 -16.60 -25.84
CA GLY A 75 -5.14 -17.06 -27.20
C GLY A 75 -4.73 -15.94 -28.16
N THR A 76 -4.95 -14.67 -27.78
CA THR A 76 -4.57 -13.49 -28.55
C THR A 76 -3.37 -12.77 -27.95
N ASP A 77 -2.66 -13.38 -27.01
CA ASP A 77 -1.52 -12.80 -26.33
C ASP A 77 -0.35 -12.57 -27.31
N PRO A 78 -0.02 -11.31 -27.68
CA PRO A 78 1.14 -11.04 -28.54
C PRO A 78 2.48 -11.46 -27.92
N LEU A 79 2.61 -11.46 -26.59
CA LEU A 79 3.85 -11.82 -25.89
C LEU A 79 4.13 -13.32 -25.91
N SER A 80 3.10 -14.12 -26.20
CA SER A 80 3.22 -15.57 -26.40
C SER A 80 3.82 -15.93 -27.76
N ASN A 81 3.93 -14.97 -28.69
CA ASN A 81 4.61 -15.14 -29.99
C ASN A 81 6.12 -15.20 -29.80
N THR A 82 6.60 -16.34 -29.30
CA THR A 82 8.02 -16.54 -29.05
C THR A 82 8.75 -16.92 -30.34
N VAL A 83 9.95 -16.36 -30.51
CA VAL A 83 10.88 -16.74 -31.57
C VAL A 83 12.15 -17.26 -30.93
N GLY A 84 12.61 -18.42 -31.39
CA GLY A 84 13.79 -19.10 -30.87
C GLY A 84 14.83 -19.36 -31.94
N THR A 85 16.09 -19.35 -31.53
CA THR A 85 17.21 -19.83 -32.36
C THR A 85 17.98 -20.88 -31.58
N GLN A 86 18.45 -21.90 -32.29
CA GLN A 86 19.30 -22.95 -31.73
C GLN A 86 20.42 -23.23 -32.73
N VAL A 87 21.64 -23.35 -32.21
CA VAL A 87 22.84 -23.70 -32.99
C VAL A 87 23.33 -25.04 -32.48
N ALA A 88 23.37 -26.07 -33.34
CA ALA A 88 23.77 -27.43 -32.97
C ALA A 88 23.08 -27.94 -31.68
N ASP A 89 23.84 -28.52 -30.75
CA ASP A 89 23.34 -29.16 -29.53
C ASP A 89 23.27 -28.20 -28.32
N PHE A 90 23.42 -26.89 -28.54
CA PHE A 90 23.31 -25.90 -27.46
C PHE A 90 21.87 -25.68 -27.02
N GLN A 91 21.71 -25.15 -25.80
CA GLN A 91 20.40 -24.75 -25.30
C GLN A 91 19.80 -23.65 -26.22
N PRO A 92 18.54 -23.78 -26.66
CA PRO A 92 17.88 -22.75 -27.45
C PRO A 92 17.77 -21.42 -26.69
N VAL A 93 17.97 -20.32 -27.41
CA VAL A 93 17.68 -18.97 -26.89
C VAL A 93 16.40 -18.46 -27.53
N THR A 94 15.46 -18.00 -26.72
CA THR A 94 14.14 -17.55 -27.17
C THR A 94 13.79 -16.19 -26.59
N THR A 95 12.93 -15.44 -27.28
CA THR A 95 12.34 -14.20 -26.74
C THR A 95 11.46 -14.47 -25.52
N GLY A 96 10.94 -15.70 -25.39
CA GLY A 96 10.14 -16.14 -24.24
C GLY A 96 10.88 -16.11 -22.91
N LEU A 97 12.22 -16.12 -22.90
CA LEU A 97 12.98 -15.94 -21.66
C LEU A 97 12.74 -14.57 -21.01
N LEU A 98 12.40 -13.56 -21.82
CA LEU A 98 12.15 -12.20 -21.36
C LEU A 98 10.65 -11.89 -21.22
N THR A 99 9.82 -12.44 -22.12
CA THR A 99 8.38 -12.13 -22.16
C THR A 99 7.51 -13.18 -21.50
N GLY A 100 8.03 -14.38 -21.26
CA GLY A 100 7.27 -15.55 -20.77
C GLY A 100 6.60 -15.28 -19.43
N GLN A 101 7.34 -14.75 -18.45
CA GLN A 101 6.75 -14.42 -17.13
C GLN A 101 5.55 -13.48 -17.27
N LEU A 102 5.63 -12.49 -18.16
CA LEU A 102 4.54 -11.54 -18.35
C LEU A 102 3.37 -12.17 -19.12
N SER A 103 3.66 -13.02 -20.12
CA SER A 103 2.69 -13.81 -20.90
C SER A 103 1.99 -14.91 -20.09
N GLU A 104 2.63 -15.39 -19.02
CA GLU A 104 2.09 -16.37 -18.06
C GLU A 104 1.30 -15.71 -16.92
N GLY A 105 1.25 -14.37 -16.89
CA GLY A 105 0.41 -13.61 -15.97
C GLY A 105 1.08 -13.23 -14.66
N ALA A 106 2.41 -13.13 -14.64
CA ALA A 106 3.13 -12.76 -13.43
C ALA A 106 2.68 -11.40 -12.87
N ASN A 107 2.60 -11.34 -11.55
CA ASN A 107 2.23 -10.15 -10.79
C ASN A 107 3.43 -9.47 -10.15
N THR A 108 3.26 -8.22 -9.71
CA THR A 108 4.36 -7.40 -9.15
C THR A 108 5.12 -8.11 -8.02
N ARG A 109 4.41 -8.86 -7.17
CA ARG A 109 5.02 -9.61 -6.06
C ARG A 109 5.95 -10.72 -6.54
N GLN A 110 5.55 -11.45 -7.60
CA GLN A 110 6.37 -12.49 -8.21
C GLN A 110 7.61 -11.91 -8.91
N LEU A 111 7.45 -10.82 -9.69
CA LEU A 111 8.57 -10.20 -10.42
C LEU A 111 9.64 -9.63 -9.49
N LEU A 112 9.24 -9.17 -8.32
CA LEU A 112 10.15 -8.63 -7.31
C LEU A 112 10.72 -9.69 -6.37
N GLY A 113 10.40 -10.97 -6.55
CA GLY A 113 10.89 -12.06 -5.69
C GLY A 113 10.52 -11.87 -4.21
N GLY A 114 9.39 -11.21 -3.93
CA GLY A 114 8.97 -10.90 -2.56
C GLY A 114 9.76 -9.78 -1.88
N LEU A 115 10.56 -9.00 -2.61
CA LEU A 115 11.22 -7.82 -2.06
C LEU A 115 10.17 -6.82 -1.54
N PRO A 116 10.34 -6.29 -0.31
CA PRO A 116 9.43 -5.31 0.24
C PRO A 116 9.49 -4.02 -0.58
N LEU A 117 8.33 -3.63 -1.13
CA LEU A 117 8.17 -2.38 -1.89
C LEU A 117 8.23 -1.14 -1.01
N LEU A 118 7.86 -1.31 0.26
CA LEU A 118 7.94 -0.29 1.29
C LEU A 118 9.30 -0.49 1.96
N GLY A 119 10.25 0.40 1.66
CA GLY A 119 11.64 0.26 2.08
C GLY A 119 11.85 0.20 3.61
N PRO A 120 13.10 0.10 4.08
CA PRO A 120 13.45 -0.17 5.48
C PRO A 120 12.80 0.80 6.49
N ALA A 121 12.49 2.03 6.06
CA ALA A 121 11.87 3.05 6.89
C ALA A 121 10.41 2.75 7.29
N LEU A 122 9.77 1.73 6.71
CA LEU A 122 8.38 1.34 7.01
C LEU A 122 8.27 -0.09 7.55
N GLY A 123 9.39 -0.78 7.76
CA GLY A 123 9.44 -2.20 8.16
C GLY A 123 10.55 -2.54 9.15
N GLY A 124 11.07 -1.55 9.86
CA GLY A 124 12.03 -1.71 10.96
C GLY A 124 11.35 -1.56 12.31
#